data_AF-A0A2R6J0S4-F1
#
_entry.id   AF-A0A2R6J0S4-F1
#
_cell.length_a   1.000
_cell.length_b   1.000
_cell.length_c   1.000
_cell.angle_alpha   90.00
_cell.angle_beta   90.00
_cell.angle_gamma   90.00
#
_symmetry.space_group_name_H-M   'P 1'
#
loop_
_entity.id
_entity.type
_entity.pdbx_description
1 polymer ?
#
loop_
_entity_poly.entity_id
_entity_poly.type
_entity_poly.pdbx_seq_one_letter_code
_entity_poly.pdbx_strand_id
1 'polypeptide(L)'
;SAVTDPKHLRVKNYVVDVGRGIGVLHSEDSGSPKERLVGSWMAGMIRELESRGRKNPQAFSYDGVLSQGNGLLTIVEDAAQHADLLRKLLNVPDEGSVKLDKGIGMDVDTQLMIISNPDLEAQLNQHAERNDQDPLKALKRRLDRREFRYLTTLSLEAELIRRELTNETAIWRAESAAELDAKIREPLTVDVRDDDRTKTVELAPHTVAAAALYSVVTRLDDDLPAGLDLVDKALLFDQGYLQRGDERVESDEFDFEDGVLPQDVLDAMAAGLADAPVFSANERGEFESRVVTVKNEVFDRQEDDVLDAMMREKRVDEGTVAEYVEHVYAWATDEQVENERGDRVDPDPLKMKLFETEHLGRFDPESYDGNEPSPAVSEFRTEQIITALNRHAWHNRDEEFRASDVALTEIPVIDSVLGSYDWDDVRRTFEDFDPRQWDDPPGGTETARCKETTIENMIDLFGYTEASAELTSRHVMSQVSYQWSRRG
;
A
#
# COMPACT_ATOMS: atom_id res chain seq x y z
N SER A 1 -53.31 20.34 39.43
CA SER A 1 -53.24 18.96 39.95
C SER A 1 -52.33 18.97 41.18
N ALA A 2 -52.66 18.25 42.25
CA ALA A 2 -51.85 18.13 43.48
C ALA A 2 -50.48 17.43 43.29
N VAL A 3 -50.05 17.27 42.05
CA VAL A 3 -48.94 16.39 41.63
C VAL A 3 -47.61 17.15 41.43
N THR A 4 -47.62 18.49 41.34
CA THR A 4 -46.41 19.28 40.99
C THR A 4 -46.03 20.38 42.00
N ASP A 5 -46.45 20.28 43.26
CA ASP A 5 -46.08 21.25 44.30
C ASP A 5 -44.62 21.03 44.78
N PRO A 6 -43.76 22.08 44.87
CA PRO A 6 -42.35 21.98 45.28
C PRO A 6 -42.11 21.42 46.69
N LYS A 7 -43.12 21.42 47.57
CA LYS A 7 -43.06 20.76 48.89
C LYS A 7 -43.26 19.25 48.81
N HIS A 8 -43.75 18.73 47.68
CA HIS A 8 -44.09 17.32 47.49
C HIS A 8 -43.04 16.53 46.67
N LEU A 9 -42.20 17.20 45.88
CA LEU A 9 -41.11 16.56 45.15
C LEU A 9 -39.76 17.20 45.48
N ARG A 10 -39.07 16.58 46.44
CA ARG A 10 -37.64 16.77 46.65
C ARG A 10 -36.94 15.57 46.02
N VAL A 11 -36.28 15.77 44.88
CA VAL A 11 -35.42 14.74 44.29
C VAL A 11 -34.32 14.42 45.29
N LYS A 12 -34.40 13.23 45.91
CA LYS A 12 -33.45 12.75 46.93
C LYS A 12 -32.33 11.87 46.35
N ASN A 13 -32.49 11.42 45.11
CA ASN A 13 -31.57 10.52 44.43
C ASN A 13 -31.78 10.66 42.91
N TYR A 14 -30.70 10.84 42.16
CA TYR A 14 -30.68 10.69 40.71
C TYR A 14 -30.06 9.32 40.41
N VAL A 15 -30.83 8.45 39.76
CA VAL A 15 -30.36 7.16 39.27
C VAL A 15 -30.35 7.29 37.75
N VAL A 16 -29.17 7.12 37.15
CA VAL A 16 -29.04 7.04 35.69
C VAL A 16 -29.74 5.77 35.26
N ASP A 17 -30.70 5.89 34.36
CA ASP A 17 -31.53 4.76 33.92
C ASP A 17 -30.67 3.62 33.37
N VAL A 18 -31.05 2.38 33.68
CA VAL A 18 -30.46 1.16 33.08
C VAL A 18 -30.73 1.18 31.57
N GLY A 19 -29.69 1.01 30.76
CA GLY A 19 -29.88 0.72 29.32
C GLY A 19 -29.63 1.87 28.33
N ARG A 20 -28.63 2.73 28.56
CA ARG A 20 -27.96 3.37 27.40
C ARG A 20 -26.83 2.54 26.81
N GLY A 21 -26.33 1.58 27.59
CA GLY A 21 -25.31 0.64 27.14
C GLY A 21 -23.97 1.28 26.78
N ILE A 22 -23.75 2.58 27.03
CA ILE A 22 -22.46 3.21 26.76
C ILE A 22 -21.95 3.82 28.06
N GLY A 23 -20.87 3.26 28.58
CA GLY A 23 -20.11 3.80 29.71
C GLY A 23 -18.74 4.25 29.21
N VAL A 24 -18.28 5.44 29.63
CA VAL A 24 -16.96 5.96 29.22
C VAL A 24 -16.17 6.35 30.46
N LEU A 25 -14.95 5.83 30.55
CA LEU A 25 -13.93 6.29 31.48
C LEU A 25 -13.01 7.25 30.73
N HIS A 26 -13.16 8.54 31.01
CA HIS A 26 -12.33 9.58 30.43
C HIS A 26 -11.01 9.75 31.20
N SER A 27 -9.99 10.23 30.49
CA SER A 27 -8.76 10.74 31.07
C SER A 27 -8.77 12.27 30.96
N GLU A 28 -9.26 12.97 31.99
CA GLU A 28 -9.13 14.45 31.94
C GLU A 28 -7.73 14.91 32.34
N ASP A 29 -7.16 15.84 31.58
CA ASP A 29 -5.83 16.40 31.85
C ASP A 29 -5.81 17.31 33.10
N SER A 30 -6.98 17.84 33.48
CA SER A 30 -7.14 18.78 34.60
C SER A 30 -8.16 18.29 35.63
N GLY A 31 -8.08 18.81 36.85
CA GLY A 31 -8.92 18.37 37.97
C GLY A 31 -8.21 17.39 38.93
N SER A 32 -8.84 17.14 40.07
CA SER A 32 -8.40 16.11 41.03
C SER A 32 -8.46 14.72 40.40
N PRO A 33 -7.69 13.72 40.88
CA PRO A 33 -7.72 12.35 40.34
C PRO A 33 -9.13 11.77 40.22
N LYS A 34 -10.05 12.24 41.06
CA LYS A 34 -11.46 11.85 41.07
C LYS A 34 -12.30 12.56 40.02
N GLU A 35 -11.97 13.78 39.63
CA GLU A 35 -12.63 14.49 38.53
C GLU A 35 -12.19 13.91 37.19
N ARG A 36 -10.89 13.57 37.06
CA ARG A 36 -10.36 12.85 35.92
C ARG A 36 -11.10 11.54 35.63
N LEU A 37 -11.50 10.82 36.68
CA LEU A 37 -12.21 9.54 36.63
C LEU A 37 -13.68 9.61 36.15
N VAL A 38 -14.34 10.76 36.24
CA VAL A 38 -15.81 10.87 35.97
C VAL A 38 -16.20 12.02 35.05
N GLY A 39 -15.24 12.86 34.65
CA GLY A 39 -15.46 14.00 33.76
C GLY A 39 -15.88 15.29 34.48
N SER A 40 -15.49 16.41 33.91
CA SER A 40 -15.65 17.79 34.40
C SER A 40 -17.10 18.25 34.41
N TRP A 41 -17.96 17.66 33.58
CA TRP A 41 -19.40 17.88 33.57
C TRP A 41 -20.08 17.48 34.90
N MET A 42 -19.48 16.54 35.65
CA MET A 42 -19.99 16.14 36.97
C MET A 42 -19.76 17.20 38.06
N ALA A 43 -18.81 18.12 37.90
CA ALA A 43 -18.52 19.15 38.90
C ALA A 43 -19.71 20.10 39.15
N GLY A 44 -20.43 20.47 38.08
CA GLY A 44 -21.66 21.28 38.18
C GLY A 44 -22.76 20.54 38.94
N MET A 45 -22.94 19.25 38.63
CA MET A 45 -23.92 18.38 39.27
C MET A 45 -23.60 18.14 40.76
N ILE A 46 -22.32 18.02 41.12
CA ILE A 46 -21.84 17.84 42.50
C ILE A 46 -22.10 19.06 43.37
N ARG A 47 -21.87 20.25 42.81
CA ARG A 47 -22.05 21.52 43.52
C ARG A 47 -23.52 21.80 43.82
N GLU A 48 -24.42 21.41 42.93
CA GLU A 48 -25.87 21.53 43.12
C GLU A 48 -26.46 20.47 44.07
N LEU A 49 -25.87 19.27 44.14
CA LEU A 49 -26.44 18.14 44.88
C LEU A 49 -26.03 18.02 46.36
N GLU A 50 -25.12 18.88 46.86
CA GLU A 50 -24.60 18.86 48.25
C GLU A 50 -24.24 17.44 48.77
N SER A 51 -23.75 16.55 47.91
CA SER A 51 -23.54 15.15 48.27
C SER A 51 -22.31 14.99 49.17
N ARG A 52 -22.52 14.64 50.44
CA ARG A 52 -21.47 14.27 51.40
C ARG A 52 -21.57 12.78 51.78
N GLY A 53 -20.45 12.07 51.76
CA GLY A 53 -20.33 10.64 52.14
C GLY A 53 -20.17 9.68 50.95
N ARG A 54 -20.36 8.36 51.14
CA ARG A 54 -20.20 7.31 50.08
C ARG A 54 -21.17 7.42 48.89
N LYS A 55 -22.17 8.31 48.97
CA LYS A 55 -23.06 8.69 47.86
C LYS A 55 -22.53 9.89 47.06
N ASN A 56 -21.33 10.36 47.41
CA ASN A 56 -20.60 11.33 46.63
C ASN A 56 -20.23 10.66 45.29
N PRO A 57 -20.53 11.25 44.13
CA PRO A 57 -20.04 10.75 42.85
C PRO A 57 -18.51 10.56 42.78
N GLN A 58 -17.73 11.21 43.66
CA GLN A 58 -16.30 10.89 43.87
C GLN A 58 -16.02 9.51 44.51
N ALA A 59 -17.06 8.74 44.85
CA ALA A 59 -17.00 7.37 45.35
C ALA A 59 -17.38 6.33 44.28
N PHE A 60 -17.59 6.76 43.02
CA PHE A 60 -17.76 5.84 41.90
C PHE A 60 -16.48 5.00 41.75
N SER A 61 -16.57 3.73 42.14
CA SER A 61 -15.65 2.69 41.73
C SER A 61 -15.86 2.40 40.23
N TYR A 62 -14.90 1.73 39.59
CA TYR A 62 -14.99 1.24 38.21
C TYR A 62 -16.32 0.49 37.91
N ASP A 63 -16.93 -0.10 38.93
CA ASP A 63 -18.25 -0.74 38.89
C ASP A 63 -19.35 0.20 38.38
N GLY A 64 -19.22 1.52 38.61
CA GLY A 64 -20.14 2.53 38.09
C GLY A 64 -20.08 2.68 36.58
N VAL A 65 -18.88 2.66 36.00
CA VAL A 65 -18.69 2.77 34.54
C VAL A 65 -19.13 1.47 33.85
N LEU A 66 -18.82 0.32 34.45
CA LEU A 66 -19.34 -0.97 34.00
C LEU A 66 -20.88 -1.02 34.06
N SER A 67 -21.47 -0.48 35.13
CA SER A 67 -22.93 -0.39 35.26
C SER A 67 -23.57 0.53 34.22
N GLN A 68 -22.85 1.55 33.73
CA GLN A 68 -23.33 2.45 32.67
C GLN A 68 -23.24 1.81 31.28
N GLY A 69 -22.15 1.09 31.01
CA GLY A 69 -21.96 0.38 29.74
C GLY A 69 -22.69 -0.96 29.65
N ASN A 70 -23.19 -1.47 30.78
CA ASN A 70 -23.89 -2.75 30.82
C ASN A 70 -25.06 -2.80 29.83
N GLY A 71 -25.10 -3.87 29.05
CA GLY A 71 -26.00 -4.11 27.92
C GLY A 71 -25.42 -3.74 26.55
N LEU A 72 -24.21 -3.16 26.44
CA LEU A 72 -23.58 -2.89 25.14
C LEU A 72 -22.03 -2.67 25.20
N LEU A 73 -21.54 -1.51 25.67
CA LEU A 73 -20.15 -1.05 25.47
C LEU A 73 -19.64 -0.20 26.66
N THR A 74 -18.41 -0.50 27.09
CA THR A 74 -17.63 0.29 28.04
C THR A 74 -16.30 0.71 27.42
N ILE A 75 -16.09 2.01 27.29
CA ILE A 75 -14.88 2.62 26.72
C ILE A 75 -13.95 3.07 27.85
N VAL A 76 -12.67 2.77 27.73
CA VAL A 76 -11.60 3.25 28.61
C VAL A 76 -10.61 4.05 27.78
N GLU A 77 -10.56 5.36 27.98
CA GLU A 77 -9.60 6.26 27.33
C GLU A 77 -8.32 6.40 28.16
N ASP A 78 -7.20 6.68 27.47
CA ASP A 78 -5.84 6.76 28.02
C ASP A 78 -5.56 5.73 29.12
N ALA A 79 -5.71 4.48 28.72
CA ALA A 79 -5.61 3.33 29.58
C ALA A 79 -4.32 3.30 30.43
N ALA A 80 -3.20 3.81 29.92
CA ALA A 80 -1.95 3.89 30.67
C ALA A 80 -2.05 4.72 31.96
N GLN A 81 -2.86 5.80 31.99
CA GLN A 81 -3.17 6.57 33.21
C GLN A 81 -4.02 5.80 34.22
N HIS A 82 -4.63 4.69 33.77
CA HIS A 82 -5.55 3.86 34.52
C HIS A 82 -5.08 2.40 34.64
N ALA A 83 -3.77 2.15 34.60
CA ALA A 83 -3.18 0.81 34.61
C ALA A 83 -3.65 -0.08 35.79
N ASP A 84 -3.71 0.47 37.00
CA ASP A 84 -4.20 -0.25 38.19
C ASP A 84 -5.70 -0.56 38.14
N LEU A 85 -6.47 0.26 37.43
CA LEU A 85 -7.90 0.08 37.20
C LEU A 85 -8.15 -0.99 36.14
N LEU A 86 -7.39 -0.95 35.03
CA LEU A 86 -7.42 -1.94 33.96
C LEU A 86 -7.12 -3.34 34.46
N ARG A 87 -6.08 -3.49 35.29
CA ARG A 87 -5.76 -4.79 35.92
C ARG A 87 -6.94 -5.37 36.69
N LYS A 88 -7.80 -4.54 37.27
CA LYS A 88 -9.02 -4.97 37.98
C LYS A 88 -10.18 -5.21 37.03
N LEU A 89 -10.41 -4.31 36.08
CA LEU A 89 -11.44 -4.42 35.04
C LEU A 89 -11.27 -5.67 34.17
N LEU A 90 -10.04 -6.13 33.95
CA LEU A 90 -9.77 -7.29 33.10
C LEU A 90 -9.91 -8.63 33.82
N ASN A 91 -10.04 -8.62 35.14
CA ASN A 91 -10.51 -9.79 35.90
C ASN A 91 -12.05 -9.92 35.84
N VAL A 92 -12.77 -8.84 35.52
CA VAL A 92 -14.23 -8.82 35.46
C VAL A 92 -14.81 -9.76 34.38
N PRO A 93 -14.23 -9.87 33.18
CA PRO A 93 -14.64 -10.88 32.19
C PRO A 93 -14.60 -12.32 32.71
N ASP A 94 -13.66 -12.66 33.61
CA ASP A 94 -13.58 -14.00 34.21
C ASP A 94 -14.65 -14.19 35.29
N GLU A 95 -14.89 -13.16 36.11
CA GLU A 95 -15.87 -13.21 37.19
C GLU A 95 -17.32 -13.12 36.66
N GLY A 96 -17.51 -12.58 35.45
CA GLY A 96 -18.80 -12.37 34.79
C GLY A 96 -19.75 -11.45 35.57
N SER A 97 -19.29 -10.90 36.70
CA SER A 97 -20.08 -10.15 37.65
C SER A 97 -19.18 -9.26 38.50
N VAL A 98 -19.71 -8.14 38.98
CA VAL A 98 -19.02 -7.23 39.92
C VAL A 98 -19.90 -6.95 41.14
N LYS A 99 -19.27 -6.50 42.22
CA LYS A 99 -19.97 -6.07 43.43
C LYS A 99 -20.04 -4.55 43.49
N LEU A 100 -21.24 -4.01 43.27
CA LEU A 100 -21.53 -2.59 43.45
C LEU A 100 -21.38 -2.18 44.92
N ASP A 101 -21.28 -0.86 45.17
CA ASP A 101 -21.27 -0.33 46.54
C ASP A 101 -22.50 -0.83 47.32
N LYS A 102 -22.24 -1.37 48.53
CA LYS A 102 -23.16 -2.14 49.41
C LYS A 102 -23.26 -3.65 49.15
N GLY A 103 -22.41 -4.21 48.29
CA GLY A 103 -22.29 -5.67 48.10
C GLY A 103 -23.41 -6.27 47.25
N ILE A 104 -24.07 -5.45 46.43
CA ILE A 104 -25.03 -5.92 45.43
C ILE A 104 -24.22 -6.48 44.25
N GLY A 105 -24.44 -7.75 43.90
CA GLY A 105 -23.85 -8.35 42.70
C GLY A 105 -24.57 -7.85 41.44
N MET A 106 -23.81 -7.60 40.38
CA MET A 106 -24.31 -7.23 39.06
C MET A 106 -23.58 -8.07 38.01
N ASP A 107 -24.32 -8.77 37.16
CA ASP A 107 -23.76 -9.47 36.01
C ASP A 107 -23.25 -8.46 34.97
N VAL A 108 -22.11 -8.78 34.36
CA VAL A 108 -21.42 -7.91 33.42
C VAL A 108 -21.69 -8.41 32.01
N ASP A 109 -22.40 -7.60 31.24
CA ASP A 109 -22.83 -7.81 29.86
C ASP A 109 -22.45 -6.58 29.02
N THR A 110 -21.15 -6.28 28.94
CA THR A 110 -20.64 -5.13 28.19
C THR A 110 -19.37 -5.50 27.45
N GLN A 111 -19.24 -5.02 26.21
CA GLN A 111 -17.98 -5.09 25.48
C GLN A 111 -17.03 -4.04 26.04
N LEU A 112 -15.82 -4.44 26.46
CA LEU A 112 -14.79 -3.50 26.86
C LEU A 112 -13.98 -3.06 25.62
N MET A 113 -13.84 -1.75 25.44
CA MET A 113 -12.98 -1.12 24.45
C MET A 113 -11.96 -0.26 25.17
N ILE A 114 -10.68 -0.56 24.99
CA ILE A 114 -9.57 0.11 25.67
C ILE A 114 -8.78 0.89 24.62
N ILE A 115 -8.68 2.20 24.81
CA ILE A 115 -7.96 3.13 23.95
C ILE A 115 -6.76 3.64 24.74
N SER A 116 -5.57 3.52 24.17
CA SER A 116 -4.34 3.95 24.83
C SER A 116 -3.30 4.40 23.84
N ASN A 117 -2.39 5.23 24.33
CA ASN A 117 -1.11 5.44 23.67
C ASN A 117 -0.20 4.20 23.81
N PRO A 118 0.90 4.12 23.01
CA PRO A 118 1.83 2.97 23.02
C PRO A 118 2.51 2.72 24.37
N ASP A 119 2.46 3.66 25.31
CA ASP A 119 3.03 3.52 26.64
C ASP A 119 2.36 2.44 27.50
N LEU A 120 1.07 2.15 27.27
CA LEU A 120 0.41 1.00 27.90
C LEU A 120 1.10 -0.31 27.55
N GLU A 121 1.55 -0.48 26.31
CA GLU A 121 2.27 -1.70 25.92
C GLU A 121 3.55 -1.86 26.73
N ALA A 122 4.33 -0.78 26.88
CA ALA A 122 5.54 -0.80 27.70
C ALA A 122 5.23 -1.21 29.15
N GLN A 123 4.11 -0.72 29.70
CA GLN A 123 3.65 -1.12 31.03
C GLN A 123 3.19 -2.59 31.10
N LEU A 124 2.49 -3.10 30.08
CA LEU A 124 2.06 -4.49 29.98
C LEU A 124 3.24 -5.45 29.80
N ASN A 125 4.32 -4.99 29.17
CA ASN A 125 5.53 -5.78 28.89
C ASN A 125 6.65 -5.60 29.92
N GLN A 126 6.50 -4.74 30.92
CA GLN A 126 7.49 -4.49 31.97
C GLN A 126 7.94 -5.77 32.73
N HIS A 127 7.13 -6.82 32.72
CA HIS A 127 7.44 -8.10 33.36
C HIS A 127 7.54 -9.28 32.39
N ALA A 128 7.60 -9.02 31.08
CA ALA A 128 7.63 -10.07 30.06
C ALA A 128 8.82 -11.04 30.24
N GLU A 129 9.97 -10.54 30.70
CA GLU A 129 11.17 -11.35 31.00
C GLU A 129 10.94 -12.40 32.10
N ARG A 130 9.91 -12.23 32.93
CA ARG A 130 9.57 -13.18 34.00
C ARG A 130 8.79 -14.40 33.50
N ASN A 131 8.51 -14.51 32.20
CA ASN A 131 7.85 -15.65 31.55
C ASN A 131 6.59 -16.10 32.32
N ASP A 132 6.61 -17.26 32.98
CA ASP A 132 5.46 -17.82 33.73
C ASP A 132 5.13 -17.09 35.04
N GLN A 133 6.00 -16.19 35.49
CA GLN A 133 5.75 -15.32 36.65
C GLN A 133 5.32 -13.91 36.25
N ASP A 134 5.09 -13.65 34.96
CA ASP A 134 4.52 -12.38 34.52
C ASP A 134 3.05 -12.28 34.98
N PRO A 135 2.72 -11.37 35.92
CA PRO A 135 1.36 -11.23 36.44
C PRO A 135 0.36 -10.75 35.38
N LEU A 136 0.84 -10.26 34.22
CA LEU A 136 0.03 -9.74 33.13
C LEU A 136 -0.01 -10.70 31.92
N LYS A 137 0.57 -11.90 32.02
CA LYS A 137 0.59 -12.88 30.91
C LYS A 137 -0.80 -13.32 30.48
N ALA A 138 -1.67 -13.65 31.43
CA ALA A 138 -3.06 -14.02 31.15
C ALA A 138 -3.85 -12.85 30.55
N LEU A 139 -3.54 -11.63 31.01
CA LEU A 139 -4.13 -10.40 30.52
C LEU A 139 -3.77 -10.16 29.04
N LYS A 140 -2.47 -10.17 28.70
CA LYS A 140 -2.00 -9.95 27.32
C LYS A 140 -2.59 -10.94 26.32
N ARG A 141 -2.82 -12.19 26.75
CA ARG A 141 -3.40 -13.24 25.88
C ARG A 141 -4.89 -13.04 25.56
N ARG A 142 -5.59 -12.20 26.32
CA ARG A 142 -7.05 -12.00 26.20
C ARG A 142 -7.44 -10.68 25.56
N LEU A 143 -6.48 -9.76 25.42
CA LEU A 143 -6.68 -8.51 24.71
C LEU A 143 -6.62 -8.81 23.21
N ASP A 144 -7.72 -8.55 22.50
CA ASP A 144 -7.68 -8.43 21.05
C ASP A 144 -7.12 -7.04 20.71
N ARG A 145 -5.92 -7.01 20.16
CA ARG A 145 -5.16 -5.77 19.94
C ARG A 145 -5.40 -5.29 18.51
N ARG A 146 -5.79 -4.02 18.39
CA ARG A 146 -5.74 -3.30 17.12
C ARG A 146 -4.97 -2.01 17.29
N GLU A 147 -3.98 -1.83 16.44
CA GLU A 147 -3.20 -0.61 16.37
C GLU A 147 -3.71 0.26 15.23
N PHE A 148 -3.83 1.53 15.53
CA PHE A 148 -4.14 2.56 14.54
C PHE A 148 -3.00 3.56 14.58
N ARG A 149 -2.41 3.86 13.42
CA ARG A 149 -1.52 5.00 13.28
C ARG A 149 -2.40 6.23 13.11
N TYR A 150 -2.11 7.30 13.85
CA TYR A 150 -2.80 8.57 13.65
C TYR A 150 -2.34 9.19 12.34
N LEU A 151 -3.25 9.31 11.38
CA LEU A 151 -3.09 10.15 10.21
C LEU A 151 -3.48 11.58 10.62
N THR A 152 -2.48 12.37 10.98
CA THR A 152 -2.64 13.81 11.19
C THR A 152 -2.36 14.53 9.88
N THR A 153 -3.15 15.56 9.59
CA THR A 153 -2.83 16.44 8.47
C THR A 153 -1.65 17.34 8.86
N LEU A 154 -0.97 17.94 7.87
CA LEU A 154 0.15 18.85 8.11
C LEU A 154 -0.20 19.95 9.12
N SER A 155 -1.38 20.55 8.95
CA SER A 155 -1.87 21.62 9.82
C SER A 155 -2.09 21.15 11.26
N LEU A 156 -2.69 19.98 11.44
CA LEU A 156 -2.94 19.40 12.76
C LEU A 156 -1.62 18.98 13.45
N GLU A 157 -0.70 18.37 12.72
CA GLU A 157 0.61 17.99 13.24
C GLU A 157 1.42 19.23 13.69
N ALA A 158 1.39 20.30 12.89
CA ALA A 158 2.04 21.56 13.24
C ALA A 158 1.44 22.20 14.49
N GLU A 159 0.11 22.16 14.64
CA GLU A 159 -0.57 22.59 15.86
C GLU A 159 -0.11 21.78 17.07
N LEU A 160 -0.08 20.45 16.97
CA LEU A 160 0.34 19.55 18.06
C LEU A 160 1.79 19.81 18.48
N ILE A 161 2.72 19.92 17.53
CA ILE A 161 4.13 20.24 17.83
C ILE A 161 4.25 21.60 18.51
N ARG A 162 3.53 22.61 18.02
CA ARG A 162 3.55 23.96 18.63
C ARG A 162 3.01 23.92 20.05
N ARG A 163 1.90 23.21 20.30
CA ARG A 163 1.30 23.04 21.62
C ARG A 163 2.23 22.33 22.59
N GLU A 164 2.94 21.28 22.14
CA GLU A 164 3.94 20.59 22.95
C GLU A 164 5.11 21.53 23.32
N LEU A 165 5.60 22.30 22.34
CA LEU A 165 6.73 23.22 22.55
C LEU A 165 6.39 24.42 23.45
N THR A 166 5.15 24.91 23.43
CA THR A 166 4.73 26.10 24.19
C THR A 166 3.88 25.80 25.41
N ASN A 167 3.46 24.54 25.61
CA ASN A 167 2.41 24.15 26.56
C ASN A 167 1.07 24.88 26.33
N GLU A 168 0.80 25.35 25.11
CA GLU A 168 -0.48 25.94 24.76
C GLU A 168 -1.58 24.87 24.67
N THR A 169 -2.72 25.14 25.32
CA THR A 169 -3.88 24.23 25.33
C THR A 169 -5.03 24.70 24.45
N ALA A 170 -4.93 25.91 23.88
CA ALA A 170 -5.93 26.45 22.99
C ALA A 170 -5.88 25.75 21.63
N ILE A 171 -7.05 25.32 21.15
CA ILE A 171 -7.18 24.73 19.81
C ILE A 171 -7.25 25.84 18.77
N TRP A 172 -6.53 25.69 17.67
CA TRP A 172 -6.59 26.63 16.56
C TRP A 172 -7.98 26.64 15.95
N ARG A 173 -8.58 27.83 15.91
CA ARG A 173 -9.75 28.13 15.08
C ARG A 173 -9.26 29.00 13.95
N ALA A 174 -9.37 28.50 12.72
CA ALA A 174 -9.10 29.24 11.50
C ALA A 174 -10.38 29.26 10.66
N GLU A 175 -10.72 30.42 10.10
CA GLU A 175 -11.91 30.56 9.25
C GLU A 175 -11.58 30.29 7.78
N SER A 176 -10.30 30.15 7.44
CA SER A 176 -9.81 29.79 6.11
C SER A 176 -8.47 29.03 6.15
N ALA A 177 -8.17 28.29 5.08
CA ALA A 177 -6.88 27.62 4.90
C ALA A 177 -5.71 28.63 4.94
N ALA A 178 -5.89 29.85 4.41
CA ALA A 178 -4.85 30.88 4.41
C ALA A 178 -4.50 31.38 5.82
N GLU A 179 -5.48 31.48 6.72
CA GLU A 179 -5.22 31.82 8.13
C GLU A 179 -4.47 30.71 8.87
N LEU A 180 -4.82 29.46 8.58
CA LEU A 180 -4.18 28.28 9.16
C LEU A 180 -2.72 28.17 8.69
N ASP A 181 -2.50 28.31 7.38
CA ASP A 181 -1.19 28.34 6.74
C ASP A 181 -0.31 29.49 7.27
N ALA A 182 -0.88 30.67 7.47
CA ALA A 182 -0.16 31.77 8.11
C ALA A 182 0.32 31.39 9.53
N LYS A 183 -0.53 30.79 10.36
CA LYS A 183 -0.18 30.32 11.71
C LYS A 183 0.89 29.25 11.72
N ILE A 184 0.84 28.31 10.77
CA ILE A 184 1.82 27.21 10.64
C ILE A 184 3.22 27.75 10.31
N ARG A 185 3.30 28.85 9.55
CA ARG A 185 4.57 29.46 9.13
C ARG A 185 5.18 30.41 10.15
N GLU A 186 4.43 30.81 11.18
CA GLU A 186 4.91 31.77 12.18
C GLU A 186 6.20 31.31 12.87
N PRO A 187 7.12 32.23 13.19
CA PRO A 187 8.24 31.93 14.08
C PRO A 187 7.72 31.62 15.49
N LEU A 188 8.47 30.80 16.22
CA LEU A 188 8.10 30.38 17.57
C LEU A 188 9.25 30.60 18.54
N THR A 189 8.96 31.12 19.73
CA THR A 189 9.97 31.26 20.79
C THR A 189 9.70 30.23 21.88
N VAL A 190 10.72 29.46 22.25
CA VAL A 190 10.63 28.37 23.23
C VAL A 190 11.72 28.52 24.29
N ASP A 191 11.39 28.15 25.53
CA ASP A 191 12.37 28.10 26.62
C ASP A 191 12.97 26.70 26.73
N VAL A 192 14.26 26.59 26.42
CA VAL A 192 15.01 25.33 26.49
C VAL A 192 15.81 25.28 27.79
N ARG A 193 15.72 24.16 28.50
CA ARG A 193 16.48 23.93 29.73
C ARG A 193 17.76 23.16 29.42
N ASP A 194 18.90 23.72 29.79
CA ASP A 194 20.23 23.13 29.63
C ASP A 194 20.92 23.09 31.00
N ASP A 195 21.21 21.88 31.51
CA ASP A 195 21.77 21.51 32.82
C ASP A 195 21.24 22.28 34.06
N ASP A 196 21.45 23.60 34.14
CA ASP A 196 21.03 24.48 35.24
C ASP A 196 20.59 25.90 34.78
N ARG A 197 20.38 26.11 33.47
CA ARG A 197 19.99 27.39 32.88
C ARG A 197 18.84 27.22 31.92
N THR A 198 17.94 28.19 31.92
CA THR A 198 16.88 28.31 30.91
C THR A 198 17.32 29.33 29.89
N LYS A 199 17.36 28.91 28.62
CA LYS A 199 17.68 29.77 27.48
C LYS A 199 16.47 29.84 26.57
N THR A 200 16.02 31.04 26.30
CA THR A 200 15.03 31.32 25.27
C THR A 200 15.66 31.18 23.89
N VAL A 201 15.05 30.36 23.03
CA VAL A 201 15.49 30.07 21.67
C VAL A 201 14.36 30.44 20.72
N GLU A 202 14.69 31.21 19.68
CA GLU A 202 13.78 31.48 18.57
C GLU A 202 13.93 30.40 17.49
N LEU A 203 12.81 29.79 17.12
CA LEU A 203 12.63 28.95 15.95
C LEU A 203 12.17 29.84 14.80
N ALA A 204 12.90 29.81 13.70
CA ALA A 204 12.61 30.59 12.52
C ALA A 204 11.24 30.21 11.90
N PRO A 205 10.64 31.08 11.05
CA PRO A 205 9.47 30.73 10.27
C PRO A 205 9.64 29.38 9.56
N HIS A 206 8.53 28.64 9.40
CA HIS A 206 8.50 27.29 8.81
C HIS A 206 9.21 26.17 9.61
N THR A 207 9.88 26.45 10.74
CA THR A 207 10.59 25.39 11.49
C THR A 207 9.64 24.29 11.97
N VAL A 208 8.52 24.69 12.58
CA VAL A 208 7.49 23.74 13.05
C VAL A 208 6.81 23.05 11.87
N ALA A 209 6.51 23.81 10.80
CA ALA A 209 5.92 23.27 9.57
C ALA A 209 6.78 22.18 8.92
N ALA A 210 8.10 22.38 8.86
CA ALA A 210 9.03 21.41 8.31
C ALA A 210 9.12 20.14 9.16
N ALA A 211 9.15 20.29 10.49
CA ALA A 211 9.11 19.15 11.40
C ALA A 211 7.78 18.37 11.29
N ALA A 212 6.66 19.09 11.21
CA ALA A 212 5.34 18.51 11.01
C ALA A 212 5.25 17.76 9.67
N LEU A 213 5.69 18.39 8.58
CA LEU A 213 5.70 17.76 7.25
C LEU A 213 6.53 16.48 7.25
N TYR A 214 7.74 16.52 7.80
CA TYR A 214 8.57 15.33 7.95
C TYR A 214 7.86 14.23 8.76
N SER A 215 7.25 14.61 9.89
CA SER A 215 6.49 13.70 10.74
C SER A 215 5.30 13.06 9.98
N VAL A 216 4.59 13.83 9.15
CA VAL A 216 3.45 13.32 8.35
C VAL A 216 3.92 12.42 7.23
N VAL A 217 4.89 12.84 6.40
CA VAL A 217 5.33 12.04 5.23
C VAL A 217 5.96 10.71 5.64
N THR A 218 6.58 10.62 6.83
CA THR A 218 7.10 9.34 7.35
C THR A 218 5.99 8.33 7.71
N ARG A 219 4.73 8.75 7.74
CA ARG A 219 3.54 7.92 7.99
C ARG A 219 2.68 7.68 6.75
N LEU A 220 3.00 8.32 5.63
CA LEU A 220 2.29 8.14 4.37
C LEU A 220 2.95 7.03 3.57
N ASP A 221 2.13 6.20 2.92
CA ASP A 221 2.60 5.24 1.94
C ASP A 221 2.97 5.96 0.64
N ASP A 222 3.97 5.44 -0.07
CA ASP A 222 4.52 5.97 -1.32
C ASP A 222 3.76 5.54 -2.57
N ASP A 223 2.63 4.85 -2.40
CA ASP A 223 1.68 4.59 -3.48
C ASP A 223 0.99 5.89 -3.88
N LEU A 224 1.44 6.46 -5.00
CA LEU A 224 1.14 7.81 -5.44
C LEU A 224 0.84 7.81 -6.93
N PRO A 225 -0.18 8.54 -7.39
CA PRO A 225 -0.36 8.82 -8.81
C PRO A 225 0.91 9.39 -9.45
N ALA A 226 1.07 9.13 -10.75
CA ALA A 226 2.16 9.67 -11.55
C ALA A 226 2.37 11.18 -11.35
N GLY A 227 3.62 11.58 -11.16
CA GLY A 227 4.00 12.99 -11.02
C GLY A 227 3.59 13.64 -9.68
N LEU A 228 3.21 12.84 -8.67
CA LEU A 228 3.06 13.28 -7.29
C LEU A 228 4.19 12.75 -6.40
N ASP A 229 4.60 13.55 -5.43
CA ASP A 229 5.49 13.10 -4.36
C ASP A 229 4.76 12.99 -2.99
N LEU A 230 5.46 12.51 -1.97
CA LEU A 230 4.89 12.36 -0.62
C LEU A 230 4.48 13.71 -0.01
N VAL A 231 5.12 14.82 -0.40
CA VAL A 231 4.76 16.16 0.05
C VAL A 231 3.45 16.59 -0.59
N ASP A 232 3.29 16.35 -1.89
CA ASP A 232 2.06 16.59 -2.61
C ASP A 232 0.90 15.80 -1.99
N LYS A 233 1.11 14.52 -1.66
CA LYS A 233 0.11 13.71 -0.94
C LYS A 233 -0.27 14.31 0.40
N ALA A 234 0.72 14.74 1.19
CA ALA A 234 0.49 15.37 2.49
C ALA A 234 -0.32 16.68 2.36
N LEU A 235 -0.05 17.47 1.31
CA LEU A 235 -0.80 18.69 1.02
C LEU A 235 -2.22 18.37 0.55
N LEU A 236 -2.41 17.39 -0.33
CA LEU A 236 -3.74 16.93 -0.74
C LEU A 236 -4.59 16.48 0.45
N PHE A 237 -4.03 15.72 1.39
CA PHE A 237 -4.74 15.35 2.62
C PHE A 237 -5.04 16.53 3.55
N ASP A 238 -4.20 17.57 3.57
CA ASP A 238 -4.36 18.71 4.47
C ASP A 238 -5.36 19.75 3.96
N GLN A 239 -5.27 20.13 2.67
CA GLN A 239 -6.07 21.21 2.09
C GLN A 239 -7.03 20.77 0.97
N GLY A 240 -6.91 19.53 0.46
CA GLY A 240 -7.78 18.98 -0.57
C GLY A 240 -7.43 19.38 -2.02
N TYR A 241 -6.32 20.08 -2.25
CA TYR A 241 -5.90 20.52 -3.58
C TYR A 241 -4.39 20.74 -3.69
N LEU A 242 -3.86 20.75 -4.91
CA LEU A 242 -2.51 21.22 -5.23
C LEU A 242 -2.53 22.48 -6.08
N GLN A 243 -1.54 23.34 -5.87
CA GLN A 243 -1.35 24.55 -6.65
C GLN A 243 -0.19 24.32 -7.63
N ARG A 244 -0.49 24.16 -8.93
CA ARG A 244 0.50 24.05 -10.00
C ARG A 244 0.54 25.37 -10.78
N GLY A 245 1.44 26.27 -10.38
CA GLY A 245 1.49 27.63 -10.92
C GLY A 245 0.22 28.42 -10.57
N ASP A 246 -0.50 28.90 -11.58
CA ASP A 246 -1.77 29.64 -11.39
C ASP A 246 -3.00 28.70 -11.32
N GLU A 247 -2.81 27.40 -11.58
CA GLU A 247 -3.88 26.41 -11.62
C GLU A 247 -3.99 25.67 -10.29
N ARG A 248 -5.24 25.50 -9.84
CA ARG A 248 -5.60 24.69 -8.68
C ARG A 248 -6.21 23.39 -9.21
N VAL A 249 -5.62 22.27 -8.80
CA VAL A 249 -6.08 20.92 -9.13
C VAL A 249 -6.64 20.30 -7.86
N GLU A 250 -7.92 19.93 -7.86
CA GLU A 250 -8.58 19.34 -6.69
C GLU A 250 -8.15 17.88 -6.47
N SER A 251 -8.27 17.37 -5.24
CA SER A 251 -7.93 15.99 -4.90
C SER A 251 -8.65 14.95 -5.77
N ASP A 252 -9.89 15.24 -6.17
CA ASP A 252 -10.74 14.33 -6.93
C ASP A 252 -10.29 14.17 -8.41
N GLU A 253 -9.38 15.03 -8.88
CA GLU A 253 -8.76 14.93 -10.20
C GLU A 253 -7.54 14.00 -10.21
N PHE A 254 -7.07 13.59 -9.02
CA PHE A 254 -6.01 12.59 -8.89
C PHE A 254 -6.66 11.23 -8.67
N ASP A 255 -6.38 10.30 -9.57
CA ASP A 255 -6.81 8.91 -9.41
C ASP A 255 -5.84 8.23 -8.44
N PHE A 256 -6.12 8.34 -7.15
CA PHE A 256 -5.42 7.55 -6.14
C PHE A 256 -5.78 6.09 -6.39
N GLU A 257 -4.91 5.41 -7.15
CA GLU A 257 -5.15 4.08 -7.70
C GLU A 257 -5.70 3.12 -6.62
N ASP A 258 -7.00 2.85 -6.67
CA ASP A 258 -7.68 1.89 -5.79
C ASP A 258 -7.36 0.47 -6.30
N GLY A 259 -6.20 -0.07 -5.93
CA GLY A 259 -5.79 -1.41 -6.31
C GLY A 259 -4.98 -2.08 -5.23
N VAL A 260 -5.30 -3.35 -4.95
CA VAL A 260 -4.45 -4.22 -4.12
C VAL A 260 -3.65 -5.09 -5.08
N LEU A 261 -2.36 -4.83 -5.19
CA LEU A 261 -1.47 -5.66 -5.98
C LEU A 261 -1.07 -6.94 -5.22
N PRO A 262 -0.62 -7.98 -5.93
CA PRO A 262 -0.17 -9.21 -5.30
C PRO A 262 0.90 -9.01 -4.23
N GLN A 263 1.86 -8.09 -4.42
CA GLN A 263 2.88 -7.80 -3.43
C GLN A 263 2.30 -7.19 -2.15
N ASP A 264 1.24 -6.39 -2.25
CA ASP A 264 0.58 -5.77 -1.08
C ASP A 264 -0.07 -6.85 -0.22
N VAL A 265 -0.68 -7.86 -0.86
CA VAL A 265 -1.21 -9.04 -0.15
C VAL A 265 -0.07 -9.81 0.52
N LEU A 266 1.04 -10.05 -0.20
CA LEU A 266 2.19 -10.78 0.34
C LEU A 266 2.85 -10.04 1.50
N ASP A 267 2.96 -8.72 1.43
CA ASP A 267 3.49 -7.87 2.49
C ASP A 267 2.57 -7.80 3.70
N ALA A 268 1.26 -7.66 3.49
CA ALA A 268 0.28 -7.73 4.56
C ALA A 268 0.30 -9.10 5.27
N MET A 269 0.42 -10.19 4.50
CA MET A 269 0.58 -11.54 5.05
C MET A 269 1.87 -11.67 5.86
N ALA A 270 3.00 -11.19 5.33
CA ALA A 270 4.30 -11.21 6.02
C ALA A 270 4.29 -10.39 7.31
N ALA A 271 3.74 -9.17 7.28
CA ALA A 271 3.61 -8.33 8.46
C ALA A 271 2.72 -8.99 9.53
N GLY A 272 1.58 -9.57 9.14
CA GLY A 272 0.66 -10.25 10.06
C GLY A 272 1.25 -11.49 10.75
N LEU A 273 2.28 -12.12 10.17
CA LEU A 273 2.98 -13.26 10.79
C LEU A 273 3.76 -12.88 12.05
N ALA A 274 4.23 -11.64 12.16
CA ALA A 274 4.90 -11.16 13.37
C ALA A 274 3.96 -11.17 14.58
N ASP A 275 2.68 -10.85 14.35
CA ASP A 275 1.64 -10.75 15.37
C ASP A 275 0.87 -12.06 15.59
N ALA A 276 1.03 -13.03 14.69
CA ALA A 276 0.34 -14.31 14.76
C ALA A 276 0.84 -15.18 15.94
N PRO A 277 -0.04 -15.53 16.91
CA PRO A 277 0.34 -16.23 18.14
C PRO A 277 0.66 -17.73 17.96
N VAL A 278 0.49 -18.26 16.74
CA VAL A 278 0.58 -19.69 16.41
C VAL A 278 1.93 -20.11 15.81
N PHE A 279 2.78 -19.18 15.40
CA PHE A 279 4.06 -19.48 14.76
C PHE A 279 5.25 -19.18 15.68
N SER A 280 6.17 -20.12 15.78
CA SER A 280 7.48 -19.89 16.41
C SER A 280 8.35 -18.94 15.59
N ALA A 281 9.36 -18.33 16.21
CA ALA A 281 10.29 -17.43 15.51
C ALA A 281 11.01 -18.10 14.33
N ASN A 282 11.32 -19.39 14.42
CA ASN A 282 11.91 -20.15 13.31
C ASN A 282 10.92 -20.32 12.15
N GLU A 283 9.66 -20.66 12.43
CA GLU A 283 8.64 -20.83 11.39
C GLU A 283 8.34 -19.50 10.67
N ARG A 284 8.37 -18.38 11.40
CA ARG A 284 8.24 -17.03 10.79
C ARG A 284 9.38 -16.73 9.83
N GLY A 285 10.63 -16.95 10.26
CA GLY A 285 11.78 -16.75 9.39
C GLY A 285 11.78 -17.67 8.17
N GLU A 286 11.28 -18.91 8.30
CA GLU A 286 11.11 -19.81 7.16
C GLU A 286 10.03 -19.29 6.19
N PHE A 287 8.90 -18.79 6.69
CA PHE A 287 7.87 -18.19 5.84
C PHE A 287 8.37 -16.92 5.13
N GLU A 288 8.99 -15.98 5.85
CA GLU A 288 9.57 -14.76 5.29
C GLU A 288 10.54 -15.08 4.14
N SER A 289 11.36 -16.11 4.30
CA SER A 289 12.28 -16.54 3.24
C SER A 289 11.57 -17.02 1.96
N ARG A 290 10.38 -17.62 2.10
CA ARG A 290 9.58 -18.13 0.97
C ARG A 290 8.78 -17.02 0.29
N VAL A 291 8.38 -15.97 1.03
CA VAL A 291 7.68 -14.81 0.46
C VAL A 291 8.50 -14.19 -0.66
N VAL A 292 9.83 -14.07 -0.48
CA VAL A 292 10.72 -13.52 -1.51
C VAL A 292 10.64 -14.34 -2.81
N THR A 293 10.66 -15.67 -2.71
CA THR A 293 10.54 -16.53 -3.90
C THR A 293 9.19 -16.35 -4.60
N VAL A 294 8.10 -16.24 -3.84
CA VAL A 294 6.76 -16.02 -4.41
C VAL A 294 6.65 -14.64 -5.04
N LYS A 295 7.21 -13.60 -4.40
CA LYS A 295 7.26 -12.25 -4.97
C LYS A 295 7.97 -12.23 -6.31
N ASN A 296 9.10 -12.91 -6.44
CA ASN A 296 9.83 -13.00 -7.70
C ASN A 296 9.00 -13.71 -8.79
N GLU A 297 8.41 -14.87 -8.50
CA GLU A 297 7.56 -15.56 -9.49
C GLU A 297 6.36 -14.70 -9.92
N VAL A 298 5.74 -13.98 -8.98
CA VAL A 298 4.62 -13.09 -9.32
C VAL A 298 5.08 -11.89 -10.14
N PHE A 299 6.24 -11.33 -9.80
CA PHE A 299 6.84 -10.25 -10.58
C PHE A 299 7.14 -10.71 -12.02
N ASP A 300 7.73 -11.89 -12.19
CA ASP A 300 8.03 -12.45 -13.52
C ASP A 300 6.74 -12.57 -14.36
N ARG A 301 5.62 -12.96 -13.75
CA ARG A 301 4.30 -12.99 -14.43
C ARG A 301 3.79 -11.60 -14.81
N GLN A 302 3.93 -10.63 -13.92
CA GLN A 302 3.55 -9.24 -14.20
C GLN A 302 4.42 -8.63 -15.29
N GLU A 303 5.70 -8.98 -15.31
CA GLU A 303 6.65 -8.58 -16.35
C GLU A 303 6.27 -9.18 -17.71
N ASP A 304 5.94 -10.47 -17.75
CA ASP A 304 5.43 -11.15 -18.95
C ASP A 304 4.15 -10.46 -19.48
N ASP A 305 3.17 -10.18 -18.61
CA ASP A 305 1.91 -9.50 -18.98
C ASP A 305 2.20 -8.13 -19.62
N VAL A 306 3.11 -7.34 -19.02
CA VAL A 306 3.48 -6.00 -19.52
C VAL A 306 4.22 -6.10 -20.86
N LEU A 307 5.19 -7.01 -20.99
CA LEU A 307 5.94 -7.23 -22.23
C LEU A 307 5.01 -7.67 -23.36
N ASP A 308 4.13 -8.63 -23.09
CA ASP A 308 3.16 -9.14 -24.03
C ASP A 308 2.15 -8.07 -24.47
N ALA A 309 1.70 -7.23 -23.54
CA ALA A 309 0.82 -6.11 -23.84
C ALA A 309 1.53 -5.04 -24.68
N MET A 310 2.78 -4.70 -24.36
CA MET A 310 3.56 -3.69 -25.06
C MET A 310 3.93 -4.14 -26.48
N MET A 311 4.25 -5.43 -26.66
CA MET A 311 4.67 -6.02 -27.93
C MET A 311 3.52 -6.66 -28.72
N ARG A 312 2.27 -6.52 -28.27
CA ARG A 312 1.08 -7.13 -28.89
C ARG A 312 1.01 -6.92 -30.40
N GLU A 313 1.25 -5.69 -30.87
CA GLU A 313 1.19 -5.33 -32.29
C GLU A 313 2.42 -5.78 -33.11
N LYS A 314 3.48 -6.19 -32.42
CA LYS A 314 4.76 -6.63 -33.02
C LYS A 314 4.90 -8.15 -33.02
N ARG A 315 3.90 -8.86 -32.47
CA ARG A 315 3.77 -10.32 -32.58
C ARG A 315 3.72 -10.75 -34.02
N VAL A 316 4.63 -11.66 -34.35
CA VAL A 316 4.64 -12.36 -35.62
C VAL A 316 3.75 -13.58 -35.46
N ASP A 317 2.75 -13.71 -36.31
CA ASP A 317 1.90 -14.90 -36.31
C ASP A 317 2.68 -16.11 -36.87
N GLU A 318 2.28 -17.31 -36.45
CA GLU A 318 2.89 -18.57 -36.91
C GLU A 318 2.89 -18.72 -38.45
N GLY A 319 1.91 -18.12 -39.15
CA GLY A 319 1.83 -18.14 -40.61
C GLY A 319 2.95 -17.33 -41.27
N THR A 320 3.23 -16.13 -40.76
CA THR A 320 4.35 -15.30 -41.23
C THR A 320 5.70 -15.99 -40.98
N VAL A 321 5.86 -16.68 -39.86
CA VAL A 321 7.06 -17.47 -39.57
C VAL A 321 7.19 -18.68 -40.49
N ALA A 322 6.09 -19.41 -40.72
CA ALA A 322 6.05 -20.55 -41.63
C ALA A 322 6.44 -20.13 -43.05
N GLU A 323 5.91 -19.00 -43.53
CA GLU A 323 6.26 -18.43 -44.84
C GLU A 323 7.76 -18.11 -44.93
N TYR A 324 8.33 -17.47 -43.90
CA TYR A 324 9.77 -17.22 -43.85
C TYR A 324 10.59 -18.51 -43.93
N VAL A 325 10.25 -19.52 -43.13
CA VAL A 325 10.96 -20.80 -43.10
C VAL A 325 10.84 -21.53 -44.45
N GLU A 326 9.68 -21.47 -45.11
CA GLU A 326 9.48 -22.04 -46.44
C GLU A 326 10.37 -21.35 -47.48
N HIS A 327 10.45 -20.02 -47.47
CA HIS A 327 11.34 -19.27 -48.34
C HIS A 327 12.83 -19.59 -48.10
N VAL A 328 13.25 -19.72 -46.83
CA VAL A 328 14.62 -20.08 -46.48
C VAL A 328 14.95 -21.50 -46.93
N TYR A 329 14.02 -22.45 -46.77
CA TYR A 329 14.17 -23.82 -47.25
C TYR A 329 14.33 -23.86 -48.77
N ALA A 330 13.41 -23.25 -49.50
CA ALA A 330 13.44 -23.16 -50.95
C ALA A 330 14.73 -22.49 -51.47
N TRP A 331 15.20 -21.45 -50.78
CA TRP A 331 16.48 -20.79 -51.10
C TRP A 331 17.68 -21.74 -50.93
N ALA A 332 17.69 -22.58 -49.90
CA ALA A 332 18.79 -23.50 -49.62
C ALA A 332 18.78 -24.75 -50.51
N THR A 333 17.60 -25.21 -50.94
CA THR A 333 17.43 -26.42 -51.77
C THR A 333 17.31 -26.13 -53.27
N ASP A 334 17.31 -24.86 -53.67
CA ASP A 334 17.05 -24.42 -55.05
C ASP A 334 15.66 -24.87 -55.55
N GLU A 335 14.66 -24.83 -54.64
CA GLU A 335 13.26 -25.17 -54.89
C GLU A 335 12.37 -23.92 -55.02
N GLN A 336 11.12 -24.11 -55.46
CA GLN A 336 10.13 -23.04 -55.61
C GLN A 336 9.01 -23.16 -54.57
N VAL A 337 8.62 -22.01 -54.02
CA VAL A 337 7.51 -21.86 -53.06
C VAL A 337 6.19 -21.63 -53.79
N GLU A 338 5.08 -22.02 -53.18
CA GLU A 338 3.73 -21.79 -53.72
C GLU A 338 3.17 -20.48 -53.17
N ASN A 339 2.82 -19.53 -54.05
CA ASN A 339 2.20 -18.27 -53.62
C ASN A 339 0.70 -18.42 -53.31
N GLU A 340 0.05 -17.37 -52.79
CA GLU A 340 -1.40 -17.36 -52.49
C GLU A 340 -2.33 -17.73 -53.66
N ARG A 341 -1.81 -17.69 -54.90
CA ARG A 341 -2.57 -18.02 -56.14
C ARG A 341 -2.32 -19.45 -56.61
N GLY A 342 -1.46 -20.20 -55.92
CA GLY A 342 -1.07 -21.56 -56.29
C GLY A 342 0.05 -21.63 -57.34
N ASP A 343 0.70 -20.50 -57.66
CA ASP A 343 1.79 -20.48 -58.62
C ASP A 343 3.13 -20.77 -57.91
N ARG A 344 3.96 -21.63 -58.54
CA ARG A 344 5.34 -21.89 -58.11
C ARG A 344 6.24 -20.71 -58.48
N VAL A 345 6.82 -20.06 -57.49
CA VAL A 345 7.70 -18.89 -57.65
C VAL A 345 9.02 -19.09 -56.90
N ASP A 346 10.05 -18.38 -57.35
CA ASP A 346 11.34 -18.37 -56.64
C ASP A 346 11.17 -17.72 -55.26
N PRO A 347 11.97 -18.13 -54.26
CA PRO A 347 11.88 -17.58 -52.91
C PRO A 347 12.14 -16.06 -52.90
N ASP A 348 11.33 -15.31 -52.16
CA ASP A 348 11.39 -13.85 -52.13
C ASP A 348 12.54 -13.38 -51.20
N PRO A 349 13.62 -12.81 -51.76
CA PRO A 349 14.76 -12.38 -50.96
C PRO A 349 14.46 -11.14 -50.12
N LEU A 350 13.45 -10.33 -50.49
CA LEU A 350 13.02 -9.19 -49.68
C LEU A 350 12.28 -9.66 -48.44
N LYS A 351 11.38 -10.65 -48.56
CA LYS A 351 10.65 -11.23 -47.42
C LYS A 351 11.60 -11.83 -46.39
N MET A 352 12.57 -12.63 -46.85
CA MET A 352 13.58 -13.20 -45.94
C MET A 352 14.39 -12.11 -45.22
N LYS A 353 14.86 -11.11 -45.98
CA LYS A 353 15.61 -9.99 -45.41
C LYS A 353 14.81 -9.25 -44.34
N LEU A 354 13.57 -8.84 -44.64
CA LEU A 354 12.74 -8.08 -43.71
C LEU A 354 12.47 -8.86 -42.43
N PHE A 355 12.17 -10.16 -42.54
CA PHE A 355 11.99 -11.02 -41.37
C PHE A 355 13.28 -11.11 -40.53
N GLU A 356 14.44 -11.25 -41.18
CA GLU A 356 15.75 -11.37 -40.52
C GLU A 356 16.21 -10.07 -39.82
N THR A 357 15.79 -8.92 -40.34
CA THR A 357 16.15 -7.61 -39.77
C THR A 357 15.11 -7.09 -38.78
N GLU A 358 13.82 -7.19 -39.09
CA GLU A 358 12.76 -6.56 -38.31
C GLU A 358 12.14 -7.50 -37.26
N HIS A 359 11.97 -8.79 -37.57
CA HIS A 359 11.32 -9.73 -36.66
C HIS A 359 12.30 -10.53 -35.83
N LEU A 360 13.43 -10.94 -36.42
CA LEU A 360 14.51 -11.63 -35.71
C LEU A 360 15.45 -10.65 -34.98
N GLY A 361 15.54 -9.39 -35.44
CA GLY A 361 16.42 -8.36 -34.87
C GLY A 361 17.90 -8.75 -34.79
N ARG A 362 18.32 -9.78 -35.55
CA ARG A 362 19.66 -10.39 -35.46
C ARG A 362 20.66 -9.73 -36.41
N PHE A 363 20.16 -9.12 -37.47
CA PHE A 363 20.94 -8.52 -38.53
C PHE A 363 20.45 -7.10 -38.80
N ASP A 364 21.37 -6.20 -39.08
CA ASP A 364 21.04 -4.84 -39.52
C ASP A 364 20.86 -4.79 -41.05
N PRO A 365 20.21 -3.74 -41.59
CA PRO A 365 20.11 -3.51 -43.03
C PRO A 365 21.45 -3.54 -43.77
N GLU A 366 22.55 -3.22 -43.08
CA GLU A 366 23.93 -3.25 -43.59
C GLU A 366 24.48 -4.67 -43.80
N SER A 367 23.82 -5.69 -43.23
CA SER A 367 24.16 -7.11 -43.40
C SER A 367 23.79 -7.67 -44.78
N TYR A 368 23.25 -6.82 -45.66
CA TYR A 368 22.78 -7.15 -47.01
C TYR A 368 23.33 -6.16 -48.04
N ASP A 369 23.61 -6.65 -49.25
CA ASP A 369 23.80 -5.81 -50.44
C ASP A 369 22.52 -5.83 -51.27
N GLY A 370 21.71 -4.77 -51.16
CA GLY A 370 20.34 -4.79 -51.66
C GLY A 370 19.50 -5.85 -50.93
N ASN A 371 19.13 -6.93 -51.62
CA ASN A 371 18.44 -8.09 -51.04
C ASN A 371 19.34 -9.34 -50.97
N GLU A 372 20.62 -9.23 -51.34
CA GLU A 372 21.56 -10.34 -51.27
C GLU A 372 22.13 -10.49 -49.86
N PRO A 373 22.03 -11.68 -49.23
CA PRO A 373 22.52 -11.92 -47.89
C PRO A 373 24.05 -11.91 -47.85
N SER A 374 24.64 -11.31 -46.80
CA SER A 374 26.06 -11.47 -46.52
C SER A 374 26.41 -12.95 -46.19
N PRO A 375 27.70 -13.32 -46.17
CA PRO A 375 28.11 -14.66 -45.75
C PRO A 375 27.61 -15.04 -44.36
N ALA A 376 27.54 -14.10 -43.42
CA ALA A 376 27.05 -14.34 -42.06
C ALA A 376 25.56 -14.68 -42.03
N VAL A 377 24.75 -14.00 -42.85
CA VAL A 377 23.31 -14.29 -43.00
C VAL A 377 23.11 -15.66 -43.67
N SER A 378 23.91 -15.97 -44.69
CA SER A 378 23.83 -17.25 -45.41
C SER A 378 24.21 -18.43 -44.52
N GLU A 379 25.26 -18.27 -43.71
CA GLU A 379 25.68 -19.24 -42.69
C GLU A 379 24.58 -19.44 -41.65
N PHE A 380 23.98 -18.34 -41.16
CA PHE A 380 22.85 -18.40 -40.24
C PHE A 380 21.66 -19.19 -40.79
N ARG A 381 21.20 -18.89 -42.02
CA ARG A 381 20.11 -19.63 -42.68
C ARG A 381 20.42 -21.13 -42.73
N THR A 382 21.64 -21.49 -43.12
CA THR A 382 22.04 -22.88 -43.32
C THR A 382 22.22 -23.64 -41.99
N GLU A 383 22.90 -23.03 -41.02
CA GLU A 383 23.29 -23.69 -39.77
C GLU A 383 22.23 -23.65 -38.68
N GLN A 384 21.44 -22.57 -38.62
CA GLN A 384 20.45 -22.41 -37.55
C GLN A 384 19.05 -22.83 -37.99
N ILE A 385 18.66 -22.50 -39.22
CA ILE A 385 17.30 -22.78 -39.72
C ILE A 385 17.27 -24.12 -40.45
N ILE A 386 18.02 -24.26 -41.55
CA ILE A 386 18.00 -25.47 -42.38
C ILE A 386 18.45 -26.71 -41.63
N THR A 387 19.50 -26.60 -40.80
CA THR A 387 19.97 -27.74 -40.00
C THR A 387 18.94 -28.18 -38.96
N ALA A 388 18.21 -27.24 -38.35
CA ALA A 388 17.12 -27.56 -37.43
C ALA A 388 15.96 -28.23 -38.17
N LEU A 389 15.57 -27.69 -39.34
CA LEU A 389 14.54 -28.25 -40.20
C LEU A 389 14.87 -29.68 -40.64
N ASN A 390 16.09 -29.91 -41.12
CA ASN A 390 16.56 -31.21 -41.57
C ASN A 390 16.67 -32.23 -40.42
N ARG A 391 17.04 -31.79 -39.21
CA ARG A 391 17.06 -32.65 -38.02
C ARG A 391 15.65 -33.15 -37.70
N HIS A 392 14.64 -32.30 -37.86
CA HIS A 392 13.25 -32.66 -37.62
C HIS A 392 12.69 -33.57 -38.74
N ALA A 393 13.01 -33.28 -40.01
CA ALA A 393 12.61 -34.09 -41.17
C ALA A 393 13.11 -35.55 -41.12
N TRP A 394 14.21 -35.85 -40.43
CA TRP A 394 14.72 -37.22 -40.27
C TRP A 394 13.89 -38.11 -39.32
N HIS A 395 13.06 -37.53 -38.45
CA HIS A 395 12.23 -38.29 -37.51
C HIS A 395 10.88 -38.75 -38.11
N ASN A 396 10.36 -38.09 -39.16
CA ASN A 396 9.02 -38.31 -39.72
C ASN A 396 9.06 -38.91 -41.14
N ARG A 397 9.74 -40.05 -41.30
CA ARG A 397 10.27 -40.53 -42.59
C ARG A 397 9.29 -41.16 -43.60
N ASP A 398 7.97 -40.94 -43.49
CA ASP A 398 7.01 -41.71 -44.30
C ASP A 398 6.05 -40.90 -45.21
N GLU A 399 5.99 -39.57 -45.18
CA GLU A 399 5.17 -38.78 -46.14
C GLU A 399 5.90 -37.51 -46.65
N GLU A 400 5.43 -36.99 -47.79
CA GLU A 400 5.96 -35.85 -48.55
C GLU A 400 6.19 -34.61 -47.64
N PHE A 401 7.45 -34.34 -47.27
CA PHE A 401 7.83 -33.28 -46.33
C PHE A 401 7.34 -31.91 -46.82
N ARG A 402 6.52 -31.21 -46.02
CA ARG A 402 6.22 -29.79 -46.19
C ARG A 402 6.90 -29.00 -45.07
N ALA A 403 7.52 -27.87 -45.40
CA ALA A 403 8.14 -26.99 -44.41
C ALA A 403 7.15 -26.54 -43.32
N SER A 404 5.85 -26.51 -43.64
CA SER A 404 4.75 -26.20 -42.73
C SER A 404 4.40 -27.31 -41.71
N ASP A 405 4.92 -28.53 -41.86
CA ASP A 405 4.67 -29.64 -40.92
C ASP A 405 5.67 -29.67 -39.74
N VAL A 406 6.64 -28.76 -39.72
CA VAL A 406 7.64 -28.65 -38.65
C VAL A 406 7.06 -27.82 -37.51
N ALA A 407 7.17 -28.33 -36.28
CA ALA A 407 6.89 -27.53 -35.08
C ALA A 407 7.93 -26.40 -35.00
N LEU A 408 7.54 -25.19 -35.41
CA LEU A 408 8.42 -24.02 -35.52
C LEU A 408 9.08 -23.64 -34.18
N THR A 409 8.41 -23.94 -33.07
CA THR A 409 8.91 -23.81 -31.69
C THR A 409 10.13 -24.69 -31.38
N GLU A 410 10.45 -25.70 -32.19
CA GLU A 410 11.65 -26.53 -32.00
C GLU A 410 12.93 -25.90 -32.58
N ILE A 411 12.80 -24.84 -33.38
CA ILE A 411 13.94 -24.10 -33.91
C ILE A 411 14.24 -22.97 -32.92
N PRO A 412 15.33 -23.01 -32.12
CA PRO A 412 15.50 -22.10 -30.97
C PRO A 412 15.50 -20.61 -31.32
N VAL A 413 15.92 -20.27 -32.54
CA VAL A 413 15.96 -18.88 -33.02
C VAL A 413 14.58 -18.41 -33.54
N ILE A 414 13.72 -19.35 -33.92
CA ILE A 414 12.34 -19.06 -34.30
C ILE A 414 11.43 -19.06 -33.07
N ASP A 415 11.72 -19.95 -32.11
CA ASP A 415 11.07 -19.98 -30.80
C ASP A 415 11.23 -18.66 -30.05
N SER A 416 12.33 -17.92 -30.22
CA SER A 416 12.43 -16.57 -29.65
C SER A 416 11.56 -15.51 -30.33
N VAL A 417 11.15 -15.73 -31.59
CA VAL A 417 10.25 -14.82 -32.33
C VAL A 417 8.78 -15.17 -32.09
N LEU A 418 8.51 -16.47 -31.89
CA LEU A 418 7.20 -17.00 -31.52
C LEU A 418 6.96 -17.01 -29.98
N GLY A 419 8.01 -16.79 -29.20
CA GLY A 419 8.04 -16.90 -27.74
C GLY A 419 7.89 -15.57 -27.00
N SER A 420 8.28 -15.56 -25.72
CA SER A 420 8.20 -14.39 -24.84
C SER A 420 9.21 -13.32 -25.25
N TYR A 421 8.75 -12.07 -25.41
CA TYR A 421 9.61 -10.92 -25.63
C TYR A 421 10.47 -10.62 -24.41
N ASP A 422 11.60 -9.96 -24.63
CA ASP A 422 12.40 -9.36 -23.57
C ASP A 422 12.56 -7.85 -23.71
N TRP A 423 13.13 -7.22 -22.67
CA TRP A 423 13.36 -5.78 -22.65
C TRP A 423 14.38 -5.27 -23.67
N ASP A 424 15.28 -6.13 -24.17
CA ASP A 424 16.17 -5.75 -25.26
C ASP A 424 15.42 -5.72 -26.60
N ASP A 425 14.36 -6.52 -26.77
CA ASP A 425 13.44 -6.44 -27.93
C ASP A 425 12.61 -5.14 -27.89
N VAL A 426 12.12 -4.75 -26.71
CA VAL A 426 11.44 -3.46 -26.52
C VAL A 426 12.36 -2.30 -26.90
N ARG A 427 13.62 -2.32 -26.44
CA ARG A 427 14.61 -1.27 -26.76
C ARG A 427 14.90 -1.17 -28.27
N ARG A 428 14.92 -2.31 -28.97
CA ARG A 428 15.13 -2.35 -30.43
C ARG A 428 13.90 -1.85 -31.19
N THR A 429 12.71 -2.10 -30.66
CA THR A 429 11.44 -1.76 -31.30
C THR A 429 11.05 -0.30 -31.11
N PHE A 430 11.30 0.24 -29.91
CA PHE A 430 10.94 1.60 -29.52
C PHE A 430 12.22 2.38 -29.16
N GLU A 431 12.79 3.07 -30.16
CA GLU A 431 14.09 3.74 -30.07
C GLU A 431 14.11 4.86 -29.02
N ASP A 432 12.99 5.60 -28.89
CA ASP A 432 12.85 6.74 -27.99
C ASP A 432 12.18 6.35 -26.65
N PHE A 433 12.01 5.05 -26.38
CA PHE A 433 11.42 4.56 -25.15
C PHE A 433 12.33 4.76 -23.93
N ASP A 434 11.77 5.39 -22.88
CA ASP A 434 12.45 5.60 -21.60
C ASP A 434 11.60 5.09 -20.42
N PRO A 435 11.93 3.92 -19.83
CA PRO A 435 11.16 3.37 -18.71
C PRO A 435 11.21 4.24 -17.44
N ARG A 436 12.19 5.15 -17.32
CA ARG A 436 12.28 6.08 -16.16
C ARG A 436 11.19 7.14 -16.17
N GLN A 437 10.58 7.37 -17.33
CA GLN A 437 9.50 8.32 -17.52
C GLN A 437 8.14 7.62 -17.51
N TRP A 438 8.07 6.31 -17.25
CA TRP A 438 6.82 5.55 -17.37
C TRP A 438 5.73 6.04 -16.42
N ASP A 439 6.09 6.50 -15.23
CA ASP A 439 5.12 7.07 -14.30
C ASP A 439 4.44 8.28 -14.96
N ASP A 440 5.20 9.32 -15.32
CA ASP A 440 4.69 10.56 -15.92
C ASP A 440 5.41 10.89 -17.24
N PRO A 441 5.04 10.21 -18.35
CA PRO A 441 5.72 10.42 -19.62
C PRO A 441 5.25 11.73 -20.26
N PRO A 442 6.15 12.58 -20.77
CA PRO A 442 5.75 13.83 -21.42
C PRO A 442 4.81 13.56 -22.59
N GLY A 443 3.72 14.34 -22.68
CA GLY A 443 2.72 14.17 -23.73
C GLY A 443 3.32 14.23 -25.15
N GLY A 444 2.89 13.29 -26.00
CA GLY A 444 3.35 13.18 -27.40
C GLY A 444 4.69 12.45 -27.59
N THR A 445 5.31 11.94 -26.52
CA THR A 445 6.50 11.08 -26.61
C THR A 445 6.16 9.66 -27.06
N GLU A 446 7.18 8.88 -27.45
CA GLU A 446 7.02 7.45 -27.69
C GLU A 446 6.66 6.70 -26.41
N THR A 447 7.29 7.02 -25.28
CA THR A 447 6.95 6.45 -23.96
C THR A 447 5.48 6.67 -23.61
N ALA A 448 4.94 7.88 -23.81
CA ALA A 448 3.52 8.16 -23.53
C ALA A 448 2.57 7.29 -24.37
N ARG A 449 2.84 7.15 -25.67
CA ARG A 449 2.06 6.29 -26.57
C ARG A 449 2.18 4.81 -26.20
N CYS A 450 3.39 4.36 -25.85
CA CYS A 450 3.61 2.99 -25.40
C CYS A 450 2.85 2.69 -24.12
N LYS A 451 2.85 3.62 -23.14
CA LYS A 451 2.08 3.49 -21.89
C LYS A 451 0.59 3.32 -22.16
N GLU A 452 0.00 4.24 -22.91
CA GLU A 452 -1.43 4.22 -23.25
C GLU A 452 -1.80 2.88 -23.92
N THR A 453 -1.06 2.49 -24.95
CA THR A 453 -1.30 1.24 -25.69
C THR A 453 -1.11 0.00 -24.81
N THR A 454 -0.11 0.00 -23.93
CA THR A 454 0.16 -1.12 -23.02
C THR A 454 -0.97 -1.30 -22.02
N ILE A 455 -1.46 -0.22 -21.41
CA ILE A 455 -2.57 -0.26 -20.45
C ILE A 455 -3.83 -0.79 -21.13
N GLU A 456 -4.18 -0.28 -22.32
CA GLU A 456 -5.31 -0.79 -23.11
C GLU A 456 -5.18 -2.28 -23.40
N ASN A 457 -3.97 -2.72 -23.81
CA ASN A 457 -3.70 -4.12 -24.10
C ASN A 457 -3.76 -5.01 -22.87
N MET A 458 -3.35 -4.54 -21.69
CA MET A 458 -3.46 -5.30 -20.44
C MET A 458 -4.91 -5.52 -20.02
N ILE A 459 -5.77 -4.51 -20.20
CA ILE A 459 -7.21 -4.61 -19.97
C ILE A 459 -7.82 -5.65 -20.92
N ASP A 460 -7.49 -5.56 -22.21
CA ASP A 460 -8.03 -6.43 -23.25
C ASP A 460 -7.58 -7.89 -23.14
N LEU A 461 -6.28 -8.13 -22.93
CA LEU A 461 -5.68 -9.47 -23.01
C LEU A 461 -5.82 -10.25 -21.70
N PHE A 462 -5.68 -9.56 -20.58
CA PHE A 462 -5.52 -10.20 -19.28
C PHE A 462 -6.63 -9.82 -18.28
N GLY A 463 -7.53 -8.92 -18.64
CA GLY A 463 -8.69 -8.55 -17.84
C GLY A 463 -8.37 -7.66 -16.64
N TYR A 464 -7.27 -6.90 -16.71
CA TYR A 464 -6.98 -5.86 -15.72
C TYR A 464 -8.06 -4.77 -15.76
N THR A 465 -8.27 -4.11 -14.62
CA THR A 465 -8.86 -2.76 -14.63
C THR A 465 -7.78 -1.73 -14.96
N GLU A 466 -8.17 -0.55 -15.42
CA GLU A 466 -7.26 0.56 -15.71
C GLU A 466 -6.30 0.85 -14.53
N ALA A 467 -6.84 1.04 -13.32
CA ALA A 467 -6.04 1.24 -12.11
C ALA A 467 -5.05 0.09 -11.84
N SER A 468 -5.49 -1.18 -11.93
CA SER A 468 -4.59 -2.31 -11.69
C SER A 468 -3.51 -2.48 -12.77
N ALA A 469 -3.82 -2.10 -14.01
CA ALA A 469 -2.86 -2.12 -15.12
C ALA A 469 -1.82 -1.01 -14.95
N GLU A 470 -2.23 0.18 -14.51
CA GLU A 470 -1.32 1.29 -14.22
C GLU A 470 -0.37 0.91 -13.07
N LEU A 471 -0.89 0.52 -11.91
CA LEU A 471 -0.08 0.08 -10.76
C LEU A 471 0.91 -1.03 -11.14
N THR A 472 0.43 -2.05 -11.87
CA THR A 472 1.27 -3.20 -12.27
C THR A 472 2.36 -2.77 -13.25
N SER A 473 2.01 -2.00 -14.29
CA SER A 473 2.99 -1.55 -15.28
C SER A 473 4.05 -0.61 -14.66
N ARG A 474 3.66 0.28 -13.74
CA ARG A 474 4.58 1.14 -12.99
C ARG A 474 5.52 0.33 -12.10
N HIS A 475 5.00 -0.69 -11.40
CA HIS A 475 5.81 -1.59 -10.59
C HIS A 475 6.90 -2.29 -11.41
N VAL A 476 6.52 -2.86 -12.56
CA VAL A 476 7.45 -3.50 -13.51
C VAL A 476 8.48 -2.50 -14.02
N MET A 477 8.04 -1.33 -14.49
CA MET A 477 8.93 -0.32 -15.09
C MET A 477 9.92 0.28 -14.09
N SER A 478 9.54 0.38 -12.81
CA SER A 478 10.46 0.77 -11.73
C SER A 478 11.66 -0.19 -11.63
N GLN A 479 11.44 -1.50 -11.69
CA GLN A 479 12.53 -2.49 -11.67
C GLN A 479 13.34 -2.46 -12.97
N VAL A 480 12.68 -2.33 -14.12
CA VAL A 480 13.32 -2.28 -15.44
C VAL A 480 14.22 -1.05 -15.57
N SER A 481 13.77 0.11 -15.07
CA SER A 481 14.52 1.37 -15.10
C SER A 481 15.91 1.24 -14.46
N TYR A 482 16.01 0.43 -13.39
CA TYR A 482 17.27 0.17 -12.71
C TYR A 482 18.24 -0.60 -13.61
N GLN A 483 17.75 -1.60 -14.34
CA GLN A 483 18.55 -2.41 -15.25
C GLN A 483 18.89 -1.67 -16.56
N TRP A 484 17.99 -0.79 -17.02
CA TRP A 484 18.14 0.01 -18.24
C TRP A 484 19.42 0.85 -18.24
N SER A 485 19.79 1.39 -17.07
CA SER A 485 20.98 2.24 -16.88
C SER A 485 22.32 1.50 -16.95
N ARG A 486 22.35 0.17 -16.76
CA ARG A 486 23.59 -0.61 -16.73
C ARG A 486 24.04 -1.14 -18.09
N ARG A 487 23.17 -1.06 -19.10
CA ARG A 487 23.42 -1.57 -20.46
C ARG A 487 23.57 -0.48 -21.52
N GLY A 488 23.36 0.80 -21.16
CA GLY A 488 23.51 1.97 -22.03
C GLY A 488 24.90 2.59 -22.03
#